data_AF-A0A0F9ZR87-F1
#
_entry.id   AF-A0A0F9ZR87-F1
#
_cell.length_a   1.000
_cell.length_b   1.000
_cell.length_c   1.000
_cell.angle_alpha   90.00
_cell.angle_beta   90.00
_cell.angle_gamma   90.00
#
_symmetry.space_group_name_H-M   'P 1'
#
loop_
_entity.id
_entity.type
_entity.pdbx_description
1 polymer ?
#
loop_
_entity_poly.entity_id
_entity_poly.type
_entity_poly.pdbx_seq_one_letter_code
_entity_poly.pdbx_strand_id
1 'polypeptide(L)'
;MKDGSFEYYIESGENLRDIDFSALLVDLRMIEKNQTEEDKYRLINIKSIHQEKLDEVGLDVELVKDLNTTIAPEFNIEDAPKFLRYLQQLSDTTLNESQADFLSEVIASLEYQLECHYDVVSNNDNMIQFLGNLGKILNILNNLQFRKEDKKKGEDIAYIVKELYKVKKALDLRYLKQYLDIKKLGLMRKTSSVDSPSQWHLMIFKENKLKEYQANWNQAVSIVEALDKNPGADDFKKALIKRLQSHINYAIEDLMKNTRRNKFLDDKTLYSIIEKNEEIFERLNQLSRGNTK
;
A
#
# COMPACT_ATOMS: atom_id res chain seq x y z
N MET A 1 -26.87 10.00 -22.91
CA MET A 1 -25.77 9.06 -23.17
C MET A 1 -25.93 7.94 -22.16
N LYS A 2 -25.94 6.69 -22.63
CA LYS A 2 -26.28 5.52 -21.80
C LYS A 2 -25.19 5.25 -20.77
N ASP A 3 -25.61 5.03 -19.53
CA ASP A 3 -24.76 4.51 -18.45
C ASP A 3 -24.07 3.22 -18.91
N GLY A 4 -22.74 3.23 -18.87
CA GLY A 4 -21.90 2.07 -19.16
C GLY A 4 -21.78 1.13 -17.95
N SER A 5 -22.90 0.85 -17.26
CA SER A 5 -22.93 -0.23 -16.28
C SER A 5 -22.86 -1.56 -17.03
N PHE A 6 -21.64 -2.10 -17.15
CA PHE A 6 -21.47 -3.51 -17.47
C PHE A 6 -22.01 -4.34 -16.30
N GLU A 7 -23.31 -4.62 -16.32
CA GLU A 7 -23.90 -5.72 -15.58
C GLU A 7 -23.40 -7.01 -16.24
N TYR A 8 -22.28 -7.53 -15.73
CA TYR A 8 -21.84 -8.87 -16.07
C TYR A 8 -22.82 -9.86 -15.45
N TYR A 9 -23.57 -10.56 -16.30
CA TYR A 9 -24.24 -11.78 -15.95
C TYR A 9 -23.19 -12.77 -15.41
N ILE A 10 -23.28 -13.09 -14.12
CA ILE A 10 -22.50 -14.15 -13.50
C ILE A 10 -23.11 -15.46 -14.01
N GLU A 11 -22.39 -16.19 -14.86
CA GLU A 11 -22.78 -17.55 -15.23
C GLU A 11 -22.89 -18.40 -13.94
N SER A 12 -24.13 -18.78 -13.64
CA SER A 12 -24.51 -19.60 -12.50
C SER A 12 -24.23 -21.07 -12.83
N GLY A 13 -23.29 -21.70 -12.12
CA GLY A 13 -23.11 -23.16 -12.21
C GLY A 13 -22.07 -23.76 -11.27
N GLU A 14 -20.91 -23.13 -11.11
CA GLU A 14 -19.79 -23.73 -10.38
C GLU A 14 -19.77 -23.33 -8.90
N ASN A 15 -19.73 -24.32 -8.02
CA ASN A 15 -19.56 -24.11 -6.58
C ASN A 15 -18.06 -23.97 -6.24
N LEU A 16 -17.53 -22.76 -6.43
CA LEU A 16 -16.11 -22.44 -6.21
C LEU A 16 -15.72 -22.40 -4.73
N ARG A 17 -16.68 -22.22 -3.81
CA ARG A 17 -16.39 -22.15 -2.37
C ARG A 17 -15.80 -23.46 -1.82
N ASP A 18 -16.03 -24.59 -2.49
CA ASP A 18 -15.56 -25.91 -2.07
C ASP A 18 -14.09 -26.15 -2.48
N ILE A 19 -13.48 -25.24 -3.25
CA ILE A 19 -12.06 -25.32 -3.62
C ILE A 19 -11.20 -25.18 -2.35
N ASP A 20 -10.40 -26.21 -2.10
CA ASP A 20 -9.46 -26.26 -0.97
C ASP A 20 -8.05 -25.84 -1.41
N PHE A 21 -7.58 -24.74 -0.81
CA PHE A 21 -6.24 -24.16 -0.99
C PHE A 21 -5.27 -24.45 0.17
N SER A 22 -5.64 -25.32 1.11
CA SER A 22 -4.78 -25.66 2.26
C SER A 22 -3.41 -26.19 1.81
N ALA A 23 -3.40 -27.09 0.84
CA ALA A 23 -2.16 -27.66 0.30
C ALA A 23 -1.28 -26.60 -0.36
N LEU A 24 -1.88 -25.69 -1.13
CA LEU A 24 -1.16 -24.56 -1.74
C LEU A 24 -0.48 -23.72 -0.65
N LEU A 25 -1.20 -23.33 0.41
CA LEU A 25 -0.62 -22.54 1.49
C LEU A 25 0.54 -23.24 2.20
N VAL A 26 0.42 -24.56 2.43
CA VAL A 26 1.51 -25.36 3.00
C VAL A 26 2.72 -25.32 2.08
N ASP A 27 2.54 -25.56 0.78
CA ASP A 27 3.63 -25.58 -0.19
C ASP A 27 4.33 -24.21 -0.29
N LEU A 28 3.55 -23.12 -0.33
CA LEU A 28 4.10 -21.75 -0.39
C LEU A 28 4.93 -21.40 0.85
N ARG A 29 4.49 -21.83 2.03
CA ARG A 29 5.20 -21.61 3.29
C ARG A 29 6.50 -22.40 3.41
N MET A 30 6.67 -23.45 2.61
CA MET A 30 7.90 -24.25 2.56
C MET A 30 8.99 -23.63 1.66
N ILE A 31 8.66 -22.62 0.86
CA ILE A 31 9.66 -21.90 0.09
C ILE A 31 10.38 -20.90 0.98
N GLU A 32 11.71 -21.01 1.04
CA GLU A 32 12.53 -20.08 1.79
C GLU A 32 12.57 -18.73 1.08
N LYS A 33 12.61 -17.65 1.88
CA LYS A 33 12.62 -16.25 1.43
C LYS A 33 13.89 -15.84 0.65
N ASN A 34 14.71 -16.79 0.22
CA ASN A 34 16.07 -16.56 -0.27
C ASN A 34 16.17 -16.44 -1.80
N GLN A 35 15.05 -16.56 -2.53
CA GLN A 35 14.97 -16.43 -4.01
C GLN A 35 16.06 -17.23 -4.75
N THR A 36 16.41 -18.41 -4.24
CA THR A 36 17.39 -19.29 -4.88
C THR A 36 16.82 -19.82 -6.20
N GLU A 37 17.68 -20.32 -7.09
CA GLU A 37 17.19 -21.02 -8.29
C GLU A 37 16.30 -22.21 -7.91
N GLU A 38 16.64 -22.91 -6.82
CA GLU A 38 15.81 -23.99 -6.28
C GLU A 38 14.42 -23.49 -5.85
N ASP A 39 14.33 -22.34 -5.18
CA ASP A 39 13.04 -21.73 -4.79
C ASP A 39 12.19 -21.35 -6.01
N LYS A 40 12.83 -20.83 -7.08
CA LYS A 40 12.13 -20.53 -8.34
C LYS A 40 11.59 -21.81 -9.00
N TYR A 41 12.38 -22.88 -9.04
CA TYR A 41 11.92 -24.18 -9.55
C TYR A 41 10.79 -24.76 -8.70
N ARG A 42 10.90 -24.68 -7.37
CA ARG A 42 9.82 -25.09 -6.45
C ARG A 42 8.55 -24.30 -6.71
N LEU A 43 8.65 -22.99 -6.89
CA LEU A 43 7.49 -22.16 -7.22
C LEU A 43 6.83 -22.55 -8.53
N ILE A 44 7.62 -22.78 -9.60
CA ILE A 44 7.08 -23.25 -10.89
C ILE A 44 6.32 -24.57 -10.70
N ASN A 45 6.87 -25.47 -9.89
CA ASN A 45 6.22 -26.74 -9.58
C ASN A 45 4.91 -26.54 -8.79
N ILE A 46 4.91 -25.69 -7.75
CA ILE A 46 3.70 -25.35 -6.99
C ILE A 46 2.62 -24.76 -7.90
N LYS A 47 2.98 -23.77 -8.74
CA LYS A 47 2.06 -23.22 -9.75
C LYS A 47 1.46 -24.35 -10.58
N SER A 48 2.29 -25.21 -11.15
CA SER A 48 1.82 -26.31 -11.99
C SER A 48 0.88 -27.28 -11.25
N ILE A 49 1.06 -27.51 -9.96
CA ILE A 49 0.21 -28.40 -9.15
C ILE A 49 -1.16 -27.77 -8.86
N HIS A 50 -1.21 -26.46 -8.63
CA HIS A 50 -2.41 -25.75 -8.18
C HIS A 50 -3.06 -24.89 -9.28
N GLN A 51 -2.50 -24.87 -10.50
CA GLN A 51 -2.89 -23.96 -11.60
C GLN A 51 -4.38 -24.02 -11.92
N GLU A 52 -4.95 -25.21 -12.05
CA GLU A 52 -6.36 -25.39 -12.40
C GLU A 52 -7.28 -24.68 -11.39
N LYS A 53 -7.05 -24.91 -10.09
CA LYS A 53 -7.82 -24.28 -9.01
C LYS A 53 -7.63 -22.76 -8.97
N LEU A 54 -6.39 -22.29 -9.22
CA LEU A 54 -6.06 -20.86 -9.25
C LEU A 54 -6.76 -20.16 -10.43
N ASP A 55 -6.76 -20.78 -11.61
CA ASP A 55 -7.39 -20.27 -12.82
C ASP A 55 -8.92 -20.20 -12.71
N GLU A 56 -9.55 -21.15 -11.99
CA GLU A 56 -10.99 -21.19 -11.73
C GLU A 56 -11.49 -19.97 -10.92
N VAL A 57 -10.64 -19.49 -10.01
CA VAL A 57 -10.96 -18.37 -9.11
C VAL A 57 -10.27 -17.06 -9.51
N GLY A 58 -9.52 -17.03 -10.60
CA GLY A 58 -8.83 -15.83 -11.06
C GLY A 58 -7.74 -15.35 -10.10
N LEU A 59 -6.94 -16.29 -9.61
CA LEU A 59 -5.76 -16.01 -8.81
C LEU A 59 -4.50 -16.50 -9.54
N ASP A 60 -3.36 -15.90 -9.24
CA ASP A 60 -2.04 -16.44 -9.58
C ASP A 60 -1.20 -16.54 -8.30
N VAL A 61 0.02 -17.04 -8.40
CA VAL A 61 1.01 -17.01 -7.33
C VAL A 61 2.23 -16.31 -7.87
N GLU A 62 2.60 -15.12 -7.38
CA GLU A 62 3.78 -14.43 -7.89
C GLU A 62 4.91 -14.31 -6.87
N LEU A 63 6.14 -14.11 -7.39
CA LEU A 63 7.27 -13.70 -6.58
C LEU A 63 7.19 -12.21 -6.32
N VAL A 64 6.77 -11.87 -5.12
CA VAL A 64 6.58 -10.50 -4.69
C VAL A 64 7.93 -9.86 -4.31
N LYS A 65 8.43 -8.94 -5.15
CA LYS A 65 9.74 -8.27 -4.99
C LYS A 65 9.66 -6.99 -4.14
N ASP A 66 9.79 -7.12 -2.83
CA ASP A 66 10.45 -6.09 -2.02
C ASP A 66 11.21 -6.77 -0.86
N LEU A 67 12.01 -6.00 -0.12
CA LEU A 67 13.09 -6.34 0.85
C LEU A 67 12.86 -7.50 1.85
N ASN A 68 11.69 -8.17 1.86
CA ASN A 68 11.36 -9.40 2.60
C ASN A 68 10.47 -10.41 1.80
N THR A 69 10.70 -10.55 0.48
CA THR A 69 10.56 -11.79 -0.34
C THR A 69 9.50 -12.79 0.14
N THR A 70 8.22 -12.42 0.11
CA THR A 70 7.12 -13.33 0.47
C THR A 70 6.48 -13.85 -0.82
N ILE A 71 6.31 -15.16 -0.94
CA ILE A 71 5.51 -15.76 -2.02
C ILE A 71 4.08 -15.82 -1.53
N ALA A 72 3.15 -15.21 -2.27
CA ALA A 72 1.76 -15.14 -1.88
C ALA A 72 0.84 -15.44 -3.07
N PRO A 73 -0.35 -16.02 -2.81
CA PRO A 73 -1.44 -15.99 -3.77
C PRO A 73 -1.82 -14.52 -4.06
N GLU A 74 -2.01 -14.22 -5.33
CA GLU A 74 -2.17 -12.90 -5.89
C GLU A 74 -3.47 -12.82 -6.67
N PHE A 75 -4.16 -11.69 -6.56
CA PHE A 75 -5.32 -11.45 -7.40
C PHE A 75 -4.88 -11.30 -8.86
N ASN A 76 -5.32 -12.22 -9.73
CA ASN A 76 -5.11 -12.07 -11.16
C ASN A 76 -6.13 -11.08 -11.71
N ILE A 77 -5.65 -9.89 -12.03
CA ILE A 77 -6.47 -8.79 -12.49
C ILE A 77 -7.18 -9.11 -13.80
N GLU A 78 -6.56 -9.88 -14.70
CA GLU A 78 -7.16 -10.27 -15.99
C GLU A 78 -8.40 -11.16 -15.79
N ASP A 79 -8.46 -11.87 -14.66
CA ASP A 79 -9.56 -12.76 -14.27
C ASP A 79 -10.44 -12.17 -13.15
N ALA A 80 -10.52 -10.83 -13.05
CA ALA A 80 -11.35 -10.12 -12.07
C ALA A 80 -12.77 -10.67 -11.87
N PRO A 81 -13.52 -11.04 -12.93
CA PRO A 81 -14.85 -11.62 -12.77
C PRO A 81 -14.86 -12.94 -11.99
N LYS A 82 -13.86 -13.80 -12.19
CA LYS A 82 -13.75 -15.10 -11.51
C LYS A 82 -13.47 -14.92 -10.02
N PHE A 83 -12.55 -14.02 -9.68
CA PHE A 83 -12.23 -13.72 -8.29
C PHE A 83 -13.40 -13.08 -7.54
N LEU A 84 -14.09 -12.12 -8.15
CA LEU A 84 -15.28 -11.53 -7.56
C LEU A 84 -16.39 -12.57 -7.34
N ARG A 85 -16.56 -13.50 -8.28
CA ARG A 85 -17.49 -14.63 -8.15
C ARG A 85 -17.11 -15.53 -6.97
N TYR A 86 -15.83 -15.88 -6.84
CA TYR A 86 -15.34 -16.67 -5.71
C TYR A 86 -15.57 -15.96 -4.37
N LEU A 87 -15.16 -14.70 -4.24
CA LEU A 87 -15.39 -13.90 -3.03
C LEU A 87 -16.88 -13.80 -2.68
N GLN A 88 -17.76 -13.62 -3.67
CA GLN A 88 -19.19 -13.53 -3.45
C GLN A 88 -19.75 -14.83 -2.85
N GLN A 89 -19.38 -15.99 -3.41
CA GLN A 89 -19.81 -17.29 -2.89
C GLN A 89 -19.29 -17.55 -1.46
N LEU A 90 -18.10 -17.08 -1.15
CA LEU A 90 -17.56 -17.14 0.21
C LEU A 90 -18.38 -16.28 1.19
N SER A 91 -18.81 -15.09 0.77
CA SER A 91 -19.59 -14.17 1.62
C SER A 91 -20.99 -14.66 2.00
N ASP A 92 -21.53 -15.63 1.26
CA ASP A 92 -22.85 -16.23 1.54
C ASP A 92 -22.80 -17.25 2.70
N THR A 93 -21.61 -17.53 3.24
CA THR A 93 -21.41 -18.55 4.30
C THR A 93 -20.42 -18.08 5.37
N THR A 94 -20.38 -18.79 6.51
CA THR A 94 -19.30 -18.61 7.47
C THR A 94 -18.05 -19.36 7.00
N LEU A 95 -16.93 -18.65 6.85
CA LEU A 95 -15.68 -19.22 6.38
C LEU A 95 -15.20 -20.35 7.29
N ASN A 96 -14.63 -21.39 6.69
CA ASN A 96 -13.82 -22.37 7.40
C ASN A 96 -12.37 -21.86 7.59
N GLU A 97 -11.58 -22.58 8.39
CA GLU A 97 -10.23 -22.18 8.75
C GLU A 97 -9.32 -22.01 7.51
N SER A 98 -9.38 -22.94 6.57
CA SER A 98 -8.58 -22.92 5.33
C SER A 98 -8.94 -21.74 4.43
N GLN A 99 -10.23 -21.49 4.25
CA GLN A 99 -10.73 -20.35 3.47
C GLN A 99 -10.32 -19.03 4.12
N ALA A 100 -10.41 -18.93 5.46
CA ALA A 100 -9.99 -17.73 6.19
C ALA A 100 -8.47 -17.50 6.06
N ASP A 101 -7.66 -18.55 6.16
CA ASP A 101 -6.21 -18.48 5.98
C ASP A 101 -5.84 -18.03 4.58
N PHE A 102 -6.41 -18.68 3.57
CA PHE A 102 -6.12 -18.38 2.16
C PHE A 102 -6.51 -16.94 1.82
N LEU A 103 -7.71 -16.54 2.23
CA LEU A 103 -8.20 -15.20 1.98
C LEU A 103 -7.38 -14.12 2.71
N SER A 104 -6.87 -14.43 3.91
CA SER A 104 -5.95 -13.52 4.60
C SER A 104 -4.67 -13.28 3.80
N GLU A 105 -4.11 -14.31 3.17
CA GLU A 105 -2.89 -14.19 2.35
C GLU A 105 -3.17 -13.43 1.04
N VAL A 106 -4.27 -13.75 0.35
CA VAL A 106 -4.69 -13.02 -0.87
C VAL A 106 -4.91 -11.53 -0.58
N ILE A 107 -5.60 -11.21 0.51
CA ILE A 107 -5.89 -9.82 0.88
C ILE A 107 -4.62 -9.08 1.30
N ALA A 108 -3.68 -9.74 1.98
CA ALA A 108 -2.38 -9.16 2.28
C ALA A 108 -1.59 -8.85 0.98
N SER A 109 -1.64 -9.74 -0.01
CA SER A 109 -1.07 -9.48 -1.34
C SER A 109 -1.74 -8.29 -2.03
N LEU A 110 -3.06 -8.10 -1.92
CA LEU A 110 -3.75 -6.94 -2.52
C LEU A 110 -3.21 -5.59 -2.02
N GLU A 111 -2.93 -5.45 -0.72
CA GLU A 111 -2.31 -4.23 -0.19
C GLU A 111 -0.92 -4.01 -0.79
N TYR A 112 -0.13 -5.09 -0.88
CA TYR A 112 1.19 -5.03 -1.49
C TYR A 112 1.12 -4.65 -2.98
N GLN A 113 0.23 -5.28 -3.76
CA GLN A 113 0.09 -5.04 -5.18
C GLN A 113 -0.22 -3.56 -5.48
N LEU A 114 -1.03 -2.94 -4.61
CA LEU A 114 -1.31 -1.50 -4.65
C LEU A 114 -0.10 -0.62 -4.35
N GLU A 115 0.80 -1.05 -3.47
CA GLU A 115 2.00 -0.28 -3.09
C GLU A 115 3.14 -0.41 -4.11
N CYS A 116 3.35 -1.60 -4.66
CA CYS A 116 4.53 -1.91 -5.48
C CYS A 116 4.27 -1.91 -7.00
N HIS A 117 3.08 -2.29 -7.45
CA HIS A 117 2.77 -2.37 -8.89
C HIS A 117 2.02 -1.14 -9.44
N TYR A 118 1.70 -0.18 -8.58
CA TYR A 118 1.18 1.12 -9.02
C TYR A 118 2.30 2.00 -9.57
N ASP A 119 2.60 1.86 -10.87
CA ASP A 119 3.37 2.86 -11.60
C ASP A 119 2.42 3.87 -12.26
N VAL A 120 2.34 5.06 -11.67
CA VAL A 120 1.47 6.15 -12.12
C VAL A 120 1.88 6.75 -13.47
N VAL A 121 2.97 6.27 -14.05
CA VAL A 121 3.56 6.78 -15.29
C VAL A 121 3.13 5.94 -16.50
N SER A 122 2.68 4.69 -16.31
CA SER A 122 2.15 3.86 -17.39
C SER A 122 0.66 3.57 -17.19
N ASN A 123 -0.15 3.76 -18.23
CA ASN A 123 -1.55 3.32 -18.25
C ASN A 123 -1.57 1.78 -18.25
N ASN A 124 -1.37 1.19 -17.07
CA ASN A 124 -1.52 -0.23 -16.88
C ASN A 124 -3.02 -0.53 -16.82
N ASP A 125 -3.59 -1.02 -17.93
CA ASP A 125 -5.01 -1.36 -18.06
C ASP A 125 -5.47 -2.32 -16.94
N ASN A 126 -4.57 -3.17 -16.44
CA ASN A 126 -4.82 -4.05 -15.31
C ASN A 126 -5.11 -3.21 -14.05
N MET A 127 -4.28 -2.23 -13.72
CA MET A 127 -4.52 -1.38 -12.54
C MET A 127 -5.84 -0.61 -12.63
N ILE A 128 -6.24 -0.16 -13.82
CA ILE A 128 -7.54 0.49 -14.04
C ILE A 128 -8.69 -0.48 -13.73
N GLN A 129 -8.59 -1.74 -14.16
CA GLN A 129 -9.60 -2.76 -13.88
C GLN A 129 -9.67 -3.13 -12.39
N PHE A 130 -8.53 -3.30 -11.71
CA PHE A 130 -8.51 -3.54 -10.27
C PHE A 130 -9.17 -2.39 -9.50
N LEU A 131 -8.78 -1.15 -9.78
CA LEU A 131 -9.36 0.04 -9.16
C LEU A 131 -10.86 0.20 -9.47
N GLY A 132 -11.28 -0.18 -10.68
CA GLY A 132 -12.69 -0.23 -11.08
C GLY A 132 -13.50 -1.25 -10.28
N ASN A 133 -12.89 -2.37 -9.88
CA ASN A 133 -13.52 -3.42 -9.09
C ASN A 133 -13.35 -3.26 -7.57
N LEU A 134 -12.45 -2.38 -7.11
CA LEU A 134 -12.14 -2.19 -5.68
C LEU A 134 -13.39 -1.94 -4.82
N GLY A 135 -14.38 -1.19 -5.34
CA GLY A 135 -15.65 -0.98 -4.62
C GLY A 135 -16.45 -2.26 -4.40
N LYS A 136 -16.47 -3.16 -5.39
CA LYS A 136 -17.14 -4.48 -5.28
C LYS A 136 -16.40 -5.38 -4.32
N ILE A 137 -15.06 -5.44 -4.44
CA ILE A 137 -14.19 -6.22 -3.53
C ILE A 137 -14.46 -5.77 -2.08
N LEU A 138 -14.36 -4.48 -1.79
CA LEU A 138 -14.60 -3.92 -0.45
C LEU A 138 -15.98 -4.27 0.11
N ASN A 139 -17.02 -4.18 -0.72
CA ASN A 139 -18.37 -4.52 -0.30
C ASN A 139 -18.50 -6.00 0.08
N ILE A 140 -17.91 -6.89 -0.71
CA ILE A 140 -17.94 -8.33 -0.42
C ILE A 140 -17.12 -8.64 0.84
N LEU A 141 -15.89 -8.10 0.95
CA LEU A 141 -15.01 -8.32 2.08
C LEU A 141 -15.61 -7.88 3.42
N ASN A 142 -16.36 -6.77 3.44
CA ASN A 142 -17.06 -6.31 4.64
C ASN A 142 -18.15 -7.26 5.15
N ASN A 143 -18.71 -8.08 4.26
CA ASN A 143 -19.81 -8.98 4.58
C ASN A 143 -19.35 -10.39 4.93
N LEU A 144 -18.03 -10.65 4.89
CA LEU A 144 -17.48 -11.95 5.28
C LEU A 144 -17.76 -12.27 6.74
N GLN A 145 -18.17 -13.51 6.99
CA GLN A 145 -18.46 -14.00 8.32
C GLN A 145 -17.38 -14.99 8.76
N PHE A 146 -16.75 -14.70 9.90
CA PHE A 146 -15.73 -15.54 10.50
C PHE A 146 -16.28 -16.33 11.68
N ARG A 147 -15.76 -17.53 11.91
CA ARG A 147 -16.01 -18.27 13.14
C ARG A 147 -15.42 -17.50 14.32
N LYS A 148 -16.01 -17.67 15.52
CA LYS A 148 -15.52 -17.02 16.76
C LYS A 148 -14.07 -17.37 17.07
N GLU A 149 -13.65 -18.56 16.69
CA GLU A 149 -12.32 -19.14 16.90
C GLU A 149 -11.25 -18.42 16.07
N ASP A 150 -11.64 -17.91 14.89
CA ASP A 150 -10.79 -17.21 13.93
C ASP A 150 -10.82 -15.67 14.09
N LYS A 151 -11.22 -15.16 15.26
CA LYS A 151 -11.42 -13.73 15.50
C LYS A 151 -10.21 -12.87 15.09
N LYS A 152 -9.00 -13.35 15.36
CA LYS A 152 -7.76 -12.64 14.98
C LYS A 152 -7.64 -12.45 13.48
N LYS A 153 -7.94 -13.48 12.68
CA LYS A 153 -7.90 -13.40 11.21
C LYS A 153 -8.96 -12.42 10.70
N GLY A 154 -10.15 -12.44 11.29
CA GLY A 154 -11.18 -11.45 11.01
C GLY A 154 -10.74 -10.01 11.34
N GLU A 155 -9.98 -9.80 12.41
CA GLU A 155 -9.40 -8.49 12.76
C GLU A 155 -8.32 -8.06 11.75
N ASP A 156 -7.46 -8.97 11.30
CA ASP A 156 -6.43 -8.71 10.28
C ASP A 156 -7.07 -8.31 8.94
N ILE A 157 -8.09 -9.05 8.49
CA ILE A 157 -8.85 -8.72 7.27
C ILE A 157 -9.57 -7.38 7.43
N ALA A 158 -10.20 -7.10 8.57
CA ALA A 158 -10.84 -5.81 8.82
C ALA A 158 -9.84 -4.64 8.78
N TYR A 159 -8.60 -4.84 9.23
CA TYR A 159 -7.53 -3.86 9.09
C TYR A 159 -7.20 -3.60 7.62
N ILE A 160 -6.99 -4.64 6.81
CA ILE A 160 -6.65 -4.48 5.40
C ILE A 160 -7.81 -3.83 4.62
N VAL A 161 -9.05 -4.25 4.88
CA VAL A 161 -10.25 -3.62 4.31
C VAL A 161 -10.27 -2.12 4.61
N LYS A 162 -9.92 -1.70 5.83
CA LYS A 162 -9.80 -0.28 6.19
C LYS A 162 -8.70 0.42 5.40
N GLU A 163 -7.56 -0.22 5.13
CA GLU A 163 -6.50 0.36 4.29
C GLU A 163 -6.95 0.50 2.82
N LEU A 164 -7.61 -0.53 2.27
CA LEU A 164 -8.20 -0.52 0.93
C LEU A 164 -9.30 0.56 0.79
N TYR A 165 -10.07 0.84 1.84
CA TYR A 165 -11.02 1.96 1.87
C TYR A 165 -10.35 3.33 1.70
N LYS A 166 -9.14 3.52 2.25
CA LYS A 166 -8.40 4.78 2.04
C LYS A 166 -7.97 4.92 0.58
N VAL A 167 -7.56 3.83 -0.05
CA VAL A 167 -7.20 3.77 -1.47
C VAL A 167 -8.44 4.12 -2.32
N LYS A 168 -9.59 3.48 -2.05
CA LYS A 168 -10.84 3.78 -2.74
C LYS A 168 -11.27 5.24 -2.58
N LYS A 169 -11.16 5.78 -1.36
CA LYS A 169 -11.44 7.20 -1.10
C LYS A 169 -10.52 8.11 -1.93
N ALA A 170 -9.23 7.81 -1.97
CA ALA A 170 -8.26 8.58 -2.76
C ALA A 170 -8.54 8.49 -4.27
N LEU A 171 -8.99 7.33 -4.75
CA LEU A 171 -9.44 7.13 -6.13
C LEU A 171 -10.67 8.01 -6.44
N ASP A 172 -11.72 7.91 -5.63
CA ASP A 172 -12.99 8.64 -5.84
C ASP A 172 -12.81 10.15 -5.81
N LEU A 173 -11.93 10.61 -4.92
CA LEU A 173 -11.58 12.02 -4.76
C LEU A 173 -10.42 12.45 -5.68
N ARG A 174 -9.96 11.59 -6.60
CA ARG A 174 -8.98 11.88 -7.66
C ARG A 174 -7.60 12.35 -7.16
N TYR A 175 -7.13 11.79 -6.06
CA TYR A 175 -5.77 12.02 -5.53
C TYR A 175 -4.99 10.73 -5.27
N LEU A 176 -5.42 9.59 -5.85
CA LEU A 176 -4.78 8.28 -5.66
C LEU A 176 -3.27 8.30 -5.93
N LYS A 177 -2.83 8.99 -6.99
CA LYS A 177 -1.42 9.21 -7.29
C LYS A 177 -0.64 9.71 -6.07
N GLN A 178 -1.08 10.86 -5.55
CA GLN A 178 -0.43 11.51 -4.42
C GLN A 178 -0.50 10.64 -3.16
N TYR A 179 -1.64 9.95 -2.94
CA TYR A 179 -1.80 9.04 -1.82
C TYR A 179 -0.75 7.92 -1.83
N LEU A 180 -0.47 7.32 -2.99
CA LEU A 180 0.50 6.24 -3.12
C LEU A 180 1.94 6.76 -3.04
N ASP A 181 2.23 7.93 -3.63
CA ASP A 181 3.52 8.62 -3.45
C ASP A 181 3.82 8.90 -1.96
N ILE A 182 2.80 9.32 -1.20
CA ILE A 182 2.88 9.54 0.26
C ILE A 182 3.18 8.25 1.02
N LYS A 183 2.53 7.13 0.65
CA LYS A 183 2.76 5.82 1.28
C LYS A 183 4.21 5.36 1.01
N LYS A 184 4.66 5.41 -0.24
CA LYS A 184 6.01 5.00 -0.66
C LYS A 184 7.11 5.78 0.07
N LEU A 185 6.94 7.09 0.21
CA LEU A 185 7.88 7.96 0.93
C LEU A 185 7.70 7.93 2.46
N GLY A 186 6.69 7.23 2.97
CA GLY A 186 6.40 7.17 4.40
C GLY A 186 6.03 8.52 5.03
N LEU A 187 5.49 9.47 4.26
CA LEU A 187 5.25 10.85 4.75
C LEU A 187 4.21 10.93 5.86
N MET A 188 3.37 9.90 6.00
CA MET A 188 2.36 9.78 7.05
C MET A 188 2.79 8.91 8.24
N ARG A 189 4.03 8.41 8.27
CA ARG A 189 4.57 7.60 9.37
C ARG A 189 4.61 8.41 10.67
N LYS A 190 4.60 7.73 11.81
CA LYS A 190 4.76 8.42 13.11
C LYS A 190 6.15 9.05 13.17
N THR A 191 6.28 10.19 13.83
CA THR A 191 7.54 10.93 13.99
C THR A 191 8.64 10.09 14.66
N SER A 192 8.25 9.16 15.53
CA SER A 192 9.17 8.24 16.21
C SER A 192 9.50 6.97 15.41
N SER A 193 8.90 6.75 14.24
CA SER A 193 9.12 5.54 13.45
C SER A 193 10.49 5.58 12.77
N VAL A 194 11.11 4.41 12.66
CA VAL A 194 12.32 4.20 11.85
C VAL A 194 12.01 4.56 10.39
N ASP A 195 12.96 5.21 9.73
CA ASP A 195 12.86 5.67 8.34
C ASP A 195 11.66 6.59 8.08
N SER A 196 11.29 7.40 9.07
CA SER A 196 10.32 8.49 8.90
C SER A 196 11.03 9.78 8.45
N PRO A 197 10.31 10.75 7.85
CA PRO A 197 10.91 12.01 7.42
C PRO A 197 11.66 12.78 8.53
N SER A 198 11.25 12.60 9.79
CA SER A 198 11.95 13.18 10.95
C SER A 198 13.34 12.63 11.20
N GLN A 199 13.72 11.54 10.52
CA GLN A 199 15.04 10.94 10.61
C GLN A 199 15.87 11.13 9.33
N TRP A 200 15.34 11.78 8.29
CA TRP A 200 16.08 11.93 7.04
C TRP A 200 17.40 12.68 7.23
N HIS A 201 17.50 13.63 8.15
CA HIS A 201 18.78 14.31 8.42
C HIS A 201 19.87 13.35 8.92
N LEU A 202 19.51 12.19 9.48
CA LEU A 202 20.48 11.18 9.92
C LEU A 202 21.27 10.56 8.76
N MET A 203 20.73 10.55 7.53
CA MET A 203 21.47 10.10 6.35
C MET A 203 22.64 11.03 6.03
N ILE A 204 22.55 12.30 6.42
CA ILE A 204 23.65 13.26 6.25
C ILE A 204 24.79 12.90 7.21
N PHE A 205 24.46 12.58 8.46
CA PHE A 205 25.45 12.19 9.47
C PHE A 205 26.20 10.91 9.13
N LYS A 206 25.51 9.94 8.53
CA LYS A 206 26.07 8.62 8.25
C LYS A 206 26.75 8.54 6.88
N GLU A 207 26.20 9.24 5.89
CA GLU A 207 26.50 8.98 4.47
C GLU A 207 26.79 10.27 3.66
N ASN A 208 26.81 11.44 4.28
CA ASN A 208 27.05 12.75 3.64
C ASN A 208 26.09 13.07 2.47
N LYS A 209 24.82 12.70 2.63
CA LYS A 209 23.77 12.77 1.60
C LYS A 209 22.90 14.04 1.66
N LEU A 210 23.51 15.23 1.71
CA LEU A 210 22.77 16.51 1.81
C LEU A 210 21.80 16.73 0.63
N LYS A 211 22.22 16.42 -0.60
CA LYS A 211 21.37 16.58 -1.80
C LYS A 211 20.13 15.69 -1.77
N GLU A 212 20.27 14.46 -1.27
CA GLU A 212 19.17 13.50 -1.16
C GLU A 212 18.15 13.95 -0.11
N TYR A 213 18.64 14.42 1.05
CA TYR A 213 17.80 15.04 2.07
C TYR A 213 16.99 16.23 1.51
N GLN A 214 17.62 17.14 0.77
CA GLN A 214 16.94 18.27 0.14
C GLN A 214 15.92 17.82 -0.92
N ALA A 215 16.28 16.83 -1.74
CA ALA A 215 15.41 16.26 -2.75
C ALA A 215 14.16 15.62 -2.13
N ASN A 216 14.29 14.88 -1.03
CA ASN A 216 13.18 14.26 -0.33
C ASN A 216 12.17 15.30 0.18
N TRP A 217 12.63 16.42 0.74
CA TRP A 217 11.75 17.51 1.16
C TRP A 217 11.09 18.23 -0.01
N ASN A 218 11.83 18.49 -1.09
CA ASN A 218 11.27 19.07 -2.31
C ASN A 218 10.17 18.17 -2.90
N GLN A 219 10.39 16.85 -2.91
CA GLN A 219 9.39 15.88 -3.36
C GLN A 219 8.16 15.89 -2.46
N ALA A 220 8.32 15.91 -1.13
CA ALA A 220 7.21 15.99 -0.19
C ALA A 220 6.36 17.26 -0.41
N VAL A 221 6.99 18.42 -0.61
CA VAL A 221 6.28 19.68 -0.92
C VAL A 221 5.56 19.60 -2.26
N SER A 222 6.20 19.10 -3.32
CA SER A 222 5.58 18.92 -4.64
C SER A 222 4.31 18.08 -4.57
N ILE A 223 4.28 17.03 -3.73
CA ILE A 223 3.08 16.23 -3.49
C ILE A 223 1.97 17.06 -2.81
N VAL A 224 2.31 17.86 -1.80
CA VAL A 224 1.34 18.75 -1.13
C VAL A 224 0.77 19.77 -2.12
N GLU A 225 1.61 20.35 -2.98
CA GLU A 225 1.17 21.30 -4.03
C GLU A 225 0.26 20.64 -5.06
N ALA A 226 0.50 19.37 -5.39
CA ALA A 226 -0.40 18.61 -6.25
C ALA A 226 -1.76 18.35 -5.57
N LEU A 227 -1.78 18.05 -4.26
CA LEU A 227 -3.00 17.90 -3.48
C LEU A 227 -3.78 19.22 -3.36
N ASP A 228 -3.09 20.36 -3.25
CA ASP A 228 -3.72 21.68 -3.14
C ASP A 228 -4.57 22.06 -4.37
N LYS A 229 -4.19 21.54 -5.54
CA LYS A 229 -4.95 21.70 -6.79
C LYS A 229 -6.23 20.87 -6.83
N ASN A 230 -6.46 19.98 -5.84
CA ASN A 230 -7.61 19.10 -5.77
C ASN A 230 -8.47 19.40 -4.52
N PRO A 231 -9.64 20.05 -4.67
CA PRO A 231 -10.53 20.35 -3.55
C PRO A 231 -10.99 19.11 -2.76
N GLY A 232 -11.13 17.96 -3.42
CA GLY A 232 -11.53 16.70 -2.77
C GLY A 232 -10.47 16.16 -1.81
N ALA A 233 -9.24 16.65 -1.88
CA ALA A 233 -8.12 16.19 -1.06
C ALA A 233 -7.83 17.08 0.16
N ASP A 234 -8.62 18.14 0.40
CA ASP A 234 -8.25 19.21 1.35
C ASP A 234 -8.02 18.70 2.79
N ASP A 235 -8.90 17.83 3.30
CA ASP A 235 -8.72 17.23 4.63
C ASP A 235 -7.44 16.39 4.71
N PHE A 236 -7.14 15.64 3.64
CA PHE A 236 -5.94 14.81 3.57
C PHE A 236 -4.67 15.67 3.45
N LYS A 237 -4.71 16.73 2.64
CA LYS A 237 -3.67 17.76 2.52
C LYS A 237 -3.35 18.38 3.88
N LYS A 238 -4.38 18.83 4.61
CA LYS A 238 -4.23 19.42 5.96
C LYS A 238 -3.58 18.43 6.94
N ALA A 239 -4.01 17.17 6.92
CA ALA A 239 -3.42 16.13 7.76
C ALA A 239 -1.94 15.88 7.42
N LEU A 240 -1.60 15.83 6.13
CA LEU A 240 -0.23 15.67 5.65
C LEU A 240 0.65 16.86 6.05
N ILE A 241 0.19 18.10 5.83
CA ILE A 241 0.93 19.32 6.22
C ILE A 241 1.26 19.28 7.71
N LYS A 242 0.27 19.00 8.57
CA LYS A 242 0.47 18.91 10.03
C LYS A 242 1.50 17.84 10.40
N ARG A 243 1.48 16.70 9.70
CA ARG A 243 2.43 15.61 9.92
C ARG A 243 3.84 16.01 9.51
N LEU A 244 4.02 16.58 8.31
CA LEU A 244 5.31 17.06 7.81
C LEU A 244 5.91 18.14 8.72
N GLN A 245 5.11 19.10 9.16
CA GLN A 245 5.53 20.11 10.15
C GLN A 245 6.01 19.48 11.46
N SER A 246 5.33 18.43 11.94
CA SER A 246 5.76 17.70 13.14
C SER A 246 7.10 16.99 12.91
N HIS A 247 7.33 16.44 11.71
CA HIS A 247 8.61 15.83 11.35
C HIS A 247 9.75 16.85 11.29
N ILE A 248 9.51 18.03 10.70
CA ILE A 248 10.49 19.13 10.64
C ILE A 248 10.87 19.60 12.04
N ASN A 249 9.88 19.87 12.90
CA ASN A 249 10.13 20.31 14.28
C ASN A 249 10.99 19.29 15.05
N TYR A 250 10.67 18.00 14.91
CA TYR A 250 11.48 16.95 15.52
C TYR A 250 12.91 16.93 14.96
N ALA A 251 13.08 17.03 13.63
CA ALA A 251 14.39 17.05 13.01
C ALA A 251 15.24 18.23 13.52
N ILE A 252 14.66 19.43 13.62
CA ILE A 252 15.33 20.62 14.19
C ILE A 252 15.73 20.38 15.66
N GLU A 253 14.81 19.87 16.48
CA GLU A 253 15.12 19.56 17.88
C GLU A 253 16.25 18.54 18.03
N ASP A 254 16.22 17.48 17.22
CA ASP A 254 17.25 16.44 17.22
C ASP A 254 18.60 16.99 16.74
N LEU A 255 18.61 17.80 15.69
CA LEU A 255 19.80 18.51 15.20
C LEU A 255 20.42 19.39 16.29
N MET A 256 19.63 20.17 17.02
CA MET A 256 20.11 21.04 18.11
C MET A 256 20.64 20.24 19.32
N LYS A 257 20.04 19.09 19.62
CA LYS A 257 20.51 18.20 20.70
C LYS A 257 21.81 17.49 20.32
N ASN A 258 21.93 17.05 19.07
CA ASN A 258 23.07 16.27 18.59
C ASN A 258 24.25 17.11 18.10
N THR A 259 24.06 18.36 17.69
CA THR A 259 25.18 19.30 17.37
C THR A 259 26.10 19.54 18.56
N ARG A 260 25.59 19.47 19.80
CA ARG A 260 26.43 19.50 21.00
C ARG A 260 27.32 18.26 21.20
N ARG A 261 27.06 17.18 20.44
CA ARG A 261 27.76 15.88 20.54
C ARG A 261 28.51 15.49 19.26
N ASN A 262 28.10 15.99 18.09
CA ASN A 262 28.66 15.64 16.79
C ASN A 262 29.79 16.58 16.39
N LYS A 263 31.04 16.13 16.54
CA LYS A 263 32.24 16.79 15.99
C LYS A 263 32.39 16.68 14.46
N PHE A 264 31.39 16.13 13.76
CA PHE A 264 31.48 15.70 12.36
C PHE A 264 30.64 16.53 11.37
N LEU A 265 29.83 17.49 11.83
CA LEU A 265 29.19 18.45 10.92
C LEU A 265 29.95 19.77 10.95
N ASP A 266 30.38 20.23 9.78
CA ASP A 266 30.78 21.61 9.62
C ASP A 266 29.56 22.54 9.72
N ASP A 267 29.80 23.76 10.21
CA ASP A 267 28.75 24.76 10.44
C ASP A 267 27.93 25.04 9.18
N LYS A 268 28.57 25.04 8.00
CA LYS A 268 27.91 25.33 6.72
C LYS A 268 26.86 24.26 6.38
N THR A 269 27.18 22.99 6.58
CA THR A 269 26.22 21.89 6.40
C THR A 269 25.05 22.01 7.38
N LEU A 270 25.31 22.33 8.65
CA LEU A 270 24.26 22.53 9.65
C LEU A 270 23.32 23.69 9.27
N TYR A 271 23.88 24.84 8.90
CA TYR A 271 23.09 25.99 8.47
C TYR A 271 22.22 25.66 7.25
N SER A 272 22.75 24.92 6.27
CA SER A 272 21.98 24.51 5.09
C SER A 272 20.80 23.60 5.42
N ILE A 273 20.93 22.72 6.43
CA ILE A 273 19.82 21.86 6.88
C ILE A 273 18.74 22.70 7.58
N ILE A 274 19.14 23.64 8.45
CA ILE A 274 18.21 24.53 9.17
C ILE A 274 17.46 25.41 8.16
N GLU A 275 18.18 26.09 7.27
CA GLU A 275 17.60 26.95 6.23
C GLU A 275 16.61 26.16 5.37
N LYS A 276 16.95 24.92 4.98
CA LYS A 276 16.03 24.09 4.21
C LYS A 276 14.77 23.72 4.98
N ASN A 277 14.89 23.35 6.25
CA ASN A 277 13.74 23.04 7.09
C ASN A 277 12.81 24.26 7.26
N GLU A 278 13.38 25.46 7.46
CA GLU A 278 12.62 26.71 7.57
C GLU A 278 11.89 27.04 6.26
N GLU A 279 12.59 26.97 5.11
CA GLU A 279 12.01 27.16 3.77
C GLU A 279 10.80 26.25 3.55
N ILE A 280 10.95 24.97 3.86
CA ILE A 280 9.88 23.97 3.70
C ILE A 280 8.73 24.23 4.68
N PHE A 281 9.03 24.58 5.93
CA PHE A 281 7.99 24.87 6.93
C PHE A 281 7.15 26.10 6.54
N GLU A 282 7.79 27.15 6.04
CA GLU A 282 7.11 28.34 5.51
C GLU A 282 6.26 27.99 4.29
N ARG A 283 6.78 27.19 3.37
CA ARG A 283 6.02 26.75 2.19
C ARG A 283 4.79 25.94 2.58
N LEU A 284 4.91 25.01 3.53
CA LEU A 284 3.78 24.25 4.07
C LEU A 284 2.75 25.16 4.76
N ASN A 285 3.18 26.21 5.47
CA ASN A 285 2.27 27.19 6.06
C ASN A 285 1.48 27.98 5.01
N GLN A 286 2.12 28.35 3.90
CA GLN A 286 1.43 29.01 2.78
C GLN A 286 0.35 28.09 2.18
N LEU A 287 0.69 26.81 1.96
CA LEU A 287 -0.22 25.81 1.41
C LEU A 287 -1.35 25.42 2.39
N SER A 288 -1.12 25.61 3.70
CA SER A 288 -2.17 25.44 4.73
C SER A 288 -3.20 26.57 4.69
N ARG A 289 -2.82 27.76 4.18
CA ARG A 289 -3.64 28.99 4.20
C ARG A 289 -4.46 29.23 2.92
N GLY A 290 -4.24 28.49 1.82
CA GLY A 290 -5.07 28.54 0.59
C GLY A 290 -6.00 27.32 0.47
N ASN A 291 -7.26 27.38 0.00
CA ASN A 291 -8.07 28.40 -0.67
C ASN A 291 -9.14 29.02 0.26
N THR A 292 -9.01 30.30 0.60
CA THR A 292 -10.16 31.18 0.92
C THR A 292 -10.32 32.16 -0.23
N LYS A 293 -10.99 31.72 -1.30
CA LYS A 293 -11.57 32.59 -2.34
C LYS A 293 -12.87 31.99 -2.80
#